data_AF-A0A399J7G5-F1
#
_entry.id   AF-A0A399J7G5-F1
#
_cell.length_a   1.000
_cell.length_b   1.000
_cell.length_c   1.000
_cell.angle_alpha   90.00
_cell.angle_beta   90.00
_cell.angle_gamma   90.00
#
_symmetry.space_group_name_H-M   'P 1'
#
loop_
_entity.id
_entity.type
_entity.pdbx_description
1 polymer ?
#
loop_
_entity_poly.entity_id
_entity_poly.type
_entity_poly.pdbx_seq_one_letter_code
_entity_poly.pdbx_strand_id
1 'polypeptide(L)'
;MSTVLDALTATPVAELERRARVLAELSRTPEAALGGARVVGWENGAGDNAAWVLPGDGTVLVLVLDHESELTLYVEDESEAQLRMYSGVPEGLRSLVLGLPDESVFLALGPESAAVASGVAFLRDGVWSLSPGFLALCAERGLDPLVDSGLNFCLSEYLLGREFSVQVLSGRDPEARWGVDAAGVAAAFRAAGA
;
A
#
# COMPACT_ATOMS: atom_id res chain seq x y z
N MET A 1 -17.64 -10.19 10.56
CA MET A 1 -16.30 -9.59 10.75
C MET A 1 -16.26 -8.34 9.89
N SER A 2 -15.72 -7.24 10.40
CA SER A 2 -15.46 -6.04 9.59
C SER A 2 -14.33 -6.35 8.61
N THR A 3 -14.48 -5.99 7.34
CA THR A 3 -13.43 -6.16 6.32
C THR A 3 -12.35 -5.08 6.46
N VAL A 4 -11.21 -5.26 5.79
CA VAL A 4 -10.18 -4.21 5.71
C VAL A 4 -10.72 -2.92 5.08
N LEU A 5 -11.65 -3.00 4.13
CA LEU A 5 -12.32 -1.85 3.52
C LEU A 5 -13.21 -1.09 4.49
N ASP A 6 -13.94 -1.81 5.34
CA ASP A 6 -14.73 -1.20 6.41
C ASP A 6 -13.82 -0.45 7.40
N ALA A 7 -12.69 -1.06 7.75
CA ALA A 7 -11.71 -0.46 8.66
C ALA A 7 -11.01 0.77 8.03
N LEU A 8 -10.73 0.74 6.73
CA LEU A 8 -10.24 1.89 5.96
C LEU A 8 -11.27 3.02 5.96
N THR A 9 -12.54 2.69 5.75
CA THR A 9 -13.65 3.67 5.75
C THR A 9 -13.84 4.31 7.12
N ALA A 10 -13.63 3.56 8.19
CA ALA A 10 -13.74 4.06 9.57
C ALA A 10 -12.50 4.86 10.03
N THR A 11 -11.39 4.84 9.29
CA THR A 11 -10.13 5.50 9.70
C THR A 11 -9.93 6.78 8.90
N PRO A 12 -9.82 7.97 9.55
CA PRO A 12 -9.56 9.22 8.84
C PRO A 12 -8.25 9.18 8.05
N VAL A 13 -8.20 9.83 6.89
CA VAL A 13 -7.01 9.88 6.02
C VAL A 13 -5.77 10.40 6.76
N ALA A 14 -5.93 11.44 7.59
CA ALA A 14 -4.84 11.96 8.40
C ALA A 14 -4.25 10.91 9.37
N GLU A 15 -5.08 10.02 9.90
CA GLU A 15 -4.63 8.91 10.75
C GLU A 15 -3.96 7.81 9.92
N LEU A 16 -4.48 7.49 8.73
CA LEU A 16 -3.83 6.56 7.80
C LEU A 16 -2.43 7.04 7.41
N GLU A 17 -2.30 8.33 7.09
CA GLU A 17 -1.02 8.97 6.78
C GLU A 17 -0.06 8.92 7.99
N ARG A 18 -0.54 9.26 9.19
CA ARG A 18 0.27 9.17 10.43
C ARG A 18 0.82 7.75 10.61
N ARG A 19 -0.03 6.72 10.48
CA ARG A 19 0.38 5.32 10.60
C ARG A 19 1.36 4.91 9.52
N ALA A 20 1.14 5.35 8.28
CA ALA A 20 2.06 5.09 7.17
C ALA A 20 3.45 5.66 7.43
N ARG A 21 3.56 6.89 7.96
CA ARG A 21 4.86 7.46 8.35
C ARG A 21 5.55 6.68 9.44
N VAL A 22 4.82 6.26 10.47
CA VAL A 22 5.41 5.46 11.55
C VAL A 22 5.94 4.14 11.00
N LEU A 23 5.18 3.46 10.15
CA LEU A 23 5.63 2.22 9.53
C LEU A 23 6.83 2.44 8.59
N ALA A 24 6.84 3.53 7.82
CA ALA A 24 7.96 3.93 6.98
C ALA A 24 9.26 4.11 7.79
N GLU A 25 9.18 4.77 8.94
CA GLU A 25 10.31 4.94 9.85
C GLU A 25 10.78 3.60 10.45
N LEU A 26 9.84 2.71 10.80
CA LEU A 26 10.16 1.38 11.33
C LEU A 26 10.85 0.50 10.28
N SER A 27 10.30 0.45 9.06
CA SER A 27 10.85 -0.33 7.96
C SER A 27 12.02 0.35 7.24
N ARG A 28 12.35 1.58 7.63
CA ARG A 28 13.36 2.44 6.96
C ARG A 28 13.06 2.64 5.47
N THR A 29 11.77 2.64 5.12
CA THR A 29 11.29 2.91 3.77
C THR A 29 11.21 4.42 3.58
N PRO A 30 11.98 5.02 2.65
CA PRO A 30 11.98 6.45 2.48
C PRO A 30 10.63 6.94 1.93
N GLU A 31 10.13 8.06 2.45
CA GLU A 31 9.10 8.82 1.75
C GLU A 31 9.63 9.30 0.40
N ALA A 32 8.76 9.30 -0.60
CA ALA A 32 9.11 9.73 -1.94
C ALA A 32 8.09 10.70 -2.53
N ALA A 33 8.51 11.39 -3.59
CA ALA A 33 7.64 12.25 -4.38
C ALA A 33 7.45 11.62 -5.77
N LEU A 34 6.21 11.59 -6.24
CA LEU A 34 5.83 11.04 -7.54
C LEU A 34 4.80 11.96 -8.18
N GLY A 35 5.19 12.67 -9.24
CA GLY A 35 4.27 13.56 -9.97
C GLY A 35 3.59 14.63 -9.10
N GLY A 36 4.24 15.10 -8.03
CA GLY A 36 3.67 16.04 -7.06
C GLY A 36 2.84 15.40 -5.94
N ALA A 37 2.54 14.10 -6.02
CA ALA A 37 2.01 13.32 -4.92
C ALA A 37 3.14 12.83 -4.01
N ARG A 38 2.82 12.64 -2.73
CA ARG A 38 3.70 11.94 -1.80
C ARG A 38 3.40 10.44 -1.83
N VAL A 39 4.44 9.63 -1.79
CA VAL A 39 4.36 8.20 -1.57
C VAL A 39 4.98 7.89 -0.21
N VAL A 40 4.22 7.23 0.65
CA VAL A 40 4.66 6.79 1.98
C VAL A 40 4.13 5.39 2.23
N GLY A 41 4.89 4.56 2.94
CA GLY A 41 4.53 3.16 3.08
C GLY A 41 5.58 2.37 3.84
N TRP A 42 5.46 1.06 3.81
CA TRP A 42 6.48 0.16 4.30
C TRP A 42 6.82 -0.88 3.25
N GLU A 43 8.05 -1.36 3.28
CA GLU A 43 8.51 -2.55 2.58
C GLU A 43 9.34 -3.41 3.53
N ASN A 44 9.34 -4.73 3.37
CA ASN A 44 10.13 -5.64 4.21
C ASN A 44 11.46 -6.09 3.56
N GLY A 45 11.76 -5.62 2.35
CA GLY A 45 12.92 -6.06 1.56
C GLY A 45 12.84 -7.50 1.04
N ALA A 46 11.81 -8.27 1.41
CA ALA A 46 11.52 -9.61 0.90
C ALA A 46 10.57 -9.60 -0.30
N GLY A 47 10.04 -8.42 -0.65
CA GLY A 47 9.13 -8.23 -1.79
C GLY A 47 7.72 -7.77 -1.40
N ASP A 48 7.41 -7.74 -0.10
CA ASP A 48 6.12 -7.23 0.36
C ASP A 48 6.18 -5.75 0.66
N ASN A 49 5.13 -5.02 0.26
CA ASN A 49 4.97 -3.63 0.59
C ASN A 49 3.50 -3.19 0.66
N ALA A 50 3.29 -2.05 1.30
CA ALA A 50 2.08 -1.25 1.17
C ALA A 50 2.47 0.21 0.98
N ALA A 51 2.04 0.80 -0.13
CA ALA A 51 2.35 2.18 -0.50
C ALA A 51 1.08 3.02 -0.63
N TRP A 52 1.11 4.21 -0.03
CA TRP A 52 0.05 5.21 -0.03
C TRP A 52 0.49 6.37 -0.89
N VAL A 53 -0.19 6.56 -2.02
CA VAL A 53 -0.01 7.69 -2.93
C VAL A 53 -1.02 8.76 -2.57
N LEU A 54 -0.52 9.94 -2.18
CA LEU A 54 -1.24 11.04 -1.56
C LEU A 54 -1.03 12.34 -2.37
N PRO A 55 -1.91 12.66 -3.33
CA PRO A 55 -1.82 13.88 -4.13
C PRO A 55 -2.14 15.17 -3.37
N GLY A 56 -2.79 15.08 -2.21
CA GLY A 56 -3.16 16.23 -1.37
C GLY A 56 -4.53 16.84 -1.65
N ASP A 57 -5.27 16.32 -2.63
CA ASP A 57 -6.64 16.75 -2.99
C ASP A 57 -7.74 15.97 -2.25
N GLY A 58 -7.36 15.12 -1.31
CA GLY A 58 -8.27 14.24 -0.54
C GLY A 58 -8.53 12.89 -1.20
N THR A 59 -8.03 12.65 -2.41
CA THR A 59 -7.97 11.31 -2.99
C THR A 59 -6.74 10.55 -2.49
N VAL A 60 -6.83 9.23 -2.48
CA VAL A 60 -5.73 8.35 -2.06
C VAL A 60 -5.71 7.13 -2.96
N LEU A 61 -4.52 6.68 -3.37
CA LEU A 61 -4.33 5.37 -3.98
C LEU A 61 -3.45 4.52 -3.05
N VAL A 62 -3.87 3.27 -2.83
CA VAL A 62 -3.15 2.29 -2.04
C VAL A 62 -2.81 1.13 -2.93
N LEU A 63 -1.52 0.87 -3.03
CA LEU A 63 -0.95 -0.29 -3.71
C LEU A 63 -0.36 -1.21 -2.66
N VAL A 64 -0.69 -2.49 -2.76
CA VAL A 64 0.03 -3.52 -2.02
C VAL A 64 0.71 -4.42 -3.02
N LEU A 65 1.89 -4.88 -2.62
CA LEU A 65 2.55 -6.01 -3.24
C LEU A 65 2.76 -7.04 -2.14
N ASP A 66 2.27 -8.24 -2.37
CA ASP A 66 2.60 -9.44 -1.63
C ASP A 66 3.33 -10.33 -2.62
N HIS A 67 4.58 -10.70 -2.35
CA HIS A 67 5.41 -11.44 -3.29
C HIS A 67 5.06 -12.94 -3.37
N GLU A 68 4.27 -13.44 -2.42
CA GLU A 68 3.78 -14.83 -2.40
C GLU A 68 2.36 -14.94 -2.99
N SER A 69 1.74 -13.81 -3.32
CA SER A 69 0.38 -13.75 -3.90
C SER A 69 0.29 -14.40 -5.28
N GLU A 70 -0.87 -14.98 -5.59
CA GLU A 70 -1.19 -15.44 -6.95
C GLU A 70 -1.37 -14.28 -7.96
N LEU A 71 -1.32 -13.04 -7.47
CA LEU A 71 -1.37 -11.79 -8.23
C LEU A 71 -0.04 -11.02 -8.20
N THR A 72 1.06 -11.65 -7.79
CA THR A 72 2.37 -11.05 -7.98
C THR A 72 2.78 -11.20 -9.45
N LEU A 73 2.38 -10.21 -10.25
CA LEU A 73 2.59 -10.20 -11.70
C LEU A 73 3.88 -9.44 -12.03
N TYR A 74 5.01 -10.12 -12.15
CA TYR A 74 6.31 -9.49 -12.39
C TYR A 74 7.14 -10.09 -13.53
N VAL A 75 6.54 -10.91 -14.38
CA VAL A 75 7.16 -11.32 -15.65
C VAL A 75 6.70 -10.41 -16.79
N GLU A 76 7.58 -10.17 -17.78
CA GLU A 76 7.35 -9.20 -18.88
C GLU A 76 6.01 -9.41 -19.60
N ASP A 77 5.59 -10.67 -19.77
CA ASP A 77 4.33 -11.07 -20.42
C ASP A 77 3.06 -10.69 -19.64
N GLU A 78 3.18 -10.25 -18.38
CA GLU A 78 2.05 -9.85 -17.54
C GLU A 78 1.87 -8.33 -17.44
N SER A 79 2.64 -7.56 -18.20
CA SER A 79 2.52 -6.09 -18.25
C SER A 79 1.10 -5.61 -18.59
N GLU A 80 0.41 -6.28 -19.52
CA GLU A 80 -0.98 -5.96 -19.85
C GLU A 80 -1.93 -6.25 -18.69
N ALA A 81 -1.75 -7.38 -18.01
CA ALA A 81 -2.55 -7.74 -16.84
C ALA A 81 -2.34 -6.73 -15.70
N GLN A 82 -1.10 -6.26 -15.48
CA GLN A 82 -0.84 -5.18 -14.53
C GLN A 82 -1.55 -3.89 -14.90
N LEU A 83 -1.43 -3.43 -16.14
CA LEU A 83 -2.12 -2.23 -16.61
C LEU A 83 -3.64 -2.33 -16.42
N ARG A 84 -4.22 -3.52 -16.67
CA ARG A 84 -5.65 -3.77 -16.47
C ARG A 84 -6.07 -3.61 -15.01
N MET A 85 -5.22 -3.95 -14.02
CA MET A 85 -5.53 -3.81 -12.59
C MET A 85 -5.88 -2.37 -12.19
N TYR A 86 -5.40 -1.37 -12.93
CA TYR A 86 -5.67 0.05 -12.67
C TYR A 86 -6.94 0.59 -13.36
N SER A 87 -7.67 -0.24 -14.10
CA SER A 87 -8.89 0.17 -14.77
C SER A 87 -9.98 0.58 -13.78
N GLY A 88 -10.52 1.79 -13.93
CA GLY A 88 -11.54 2.34 -13.03
C GLY A 88 -10.99 3.13 -11.83
N VAL A 89 -9.66 3.14 -11.63
CA VAL A 89 -9.01 4.11 -10.74
C VAL A 89 -9.19 5.52 -11.34
N PRO A 90 -9.50 6.55 -10.53
CA PRO A 90 -9.59 7.93 -11.00
C PRO A 90 -8.36 8.36 -11.79
N GLU A 91 -8.56 9.03 -12.92
CA GLU A 91 -7.48 9.32 -13.88
C GLU A 91 -6.28 10.04 -13.25
N GLY A 92 -6.52 11.03 -12.38
CA GLY A 92 -5.44 11.75 -11.69
C GLY A 92 -4.61 10.88 -10.73
N LEU A 93 -5.20 9.85 -10.12
CA LEU A 93 -4.46 8.86 -9.33
C LEU A 93 -3.75 7.85 -10.22
N ARG A 94 -4.44 7.38 -11.26
CA ARG A 94 -3.92 6.39 -12.21
C ARG A 94 -2.68 6.92 -12.93
N SER A 95 -2.69 8.17 -13.40
CA SER A 95 -1.56 8.76 -14.12
C SER A 95 -0.28 8.85 -13.30
N LEU A 96 -0.36 8.82 -11.96
CA LEU A 96 0.82 8.86 -11.10
C LEU A 96 1.61 7.56 -11.11
N VAL A 97 0.96 6.45 -11.44
CA VAL A 97 1.52 5.08 -11.33
C VAL A 97 1.61 4.37 -12.67
N LEU A 98 1.48 5.11 -13.78
CA LEU A 98 1.67 4.61 -15.14
C LEU A 98 2.89 5.29 -15.77
N GLY A 99 3.56 4.59 -16.68
CA GLY A 99 4.67 5.15 -17.44
C GLY A 99 5.82 5.58 -16.55
N LEU A 100 6.10 4.80 -15.51
CA LEU A 100 7.09 5.14 -14.50
C LEU A 100 8.51 5.06 -15.09
N PRO A 101 9.41 5.98 -14.69
CA PRO A 101 10.81 5.85 -15.06
C PRO A 101 11.44 4.62 -14.37
N ASP A 102 12.52 4.09 -14.95
CA ASP A 102 13.22 2.91 -14.40
C ASP A 102 13.71 3.11 -12.95
N GLU A 103 14.00 4.37 -12.55
CA GLU A 103 14.43 4.74 -11.20
C GLU A 103 13.25 5.15 -10.27
N SER A 104 12.03 4.71 -10.58
CA SER A 104 10.86 4.98 -9.75
C SER A 104 10.92 4.26 -8.40
N VAL A 105 10.13 4.74 -7.43
CA VAL A 105 9.98 4.12 -6.12
C VAL A 105 9.17 2.83 -6.14
N PHE A 106 8.50 2.57 -7.27
CA PHE A 106 7.80 1.33 -7.53
C PHE A 106 8.60 0.49 -8.50
N LEU A 107 8.55 -0.83 -8.29
CA LEU A 107 8.88 -1.77 -9.34
C LEU A 107 7.93 -1.54 -10.52
N ALA A 108 8.48 -1.50 -11.73
CA ALA A 108 7.75 -1.38 -12.99
C ALA A 108 8.31 -2.42 -13.98
N LEU A 109 7.46 -2.96 -14.85
CA LEU A 109 7.83 -3.97 -15.86
C LEU A 109 8.32 -3.36 -17.18
N GLY A 110 8.76 -2.09 -17.13
CA GLY A 110 9.25 -1.33 -18.28
C GLY A 110 8.55 0.02 -18.46
N PRO A 111 8.98 0.81 -19.45
CA PRO A 111 8.62 2.23 -19.60
C PRO A 111 7.14 2.49 -19.90
N GLU A 112 6.41 1.50 -20.41
CA GLU A 112 4.96 1.61 -20.71
C GLU A 112 4.09 0.91 -19.65
N SER A 113 4.70 0.41 -18.58
CA SER A 113 4.01 -0.39 -17.55
C SER A 113 3.44 0.48 -16.43
N ALA A 114 2.67 -0.16 -15.56
CA ALA A 114 2.26 0.42 -14.28
C ALA A 114 3.26 0.06 -13.17
N ALA A 115 3.12 0.73 -12.02
CA ALA A 115 3.62 0.17 -10.77
C ALA A 115 3.12 -1.28 -10.62
N VAL A 116 4.00 -2.17 -10.21
CA VAL A 116 3.62 -3.56 -9.89
C VAL A 116 2.86 -3.56 -8.57
N ALA A 117 1.68 -4.15 -8.57
CA ALA A 117 0.84 -4.33 -7.39
C ALA A 117 0.10 -5.67 -7.45
N SER A 118 -0.06 -6.35 -6.33
CA SER A 118 -0.95 -7.50 -6.21
C SER A 118 -2.37 -7.07 -5.77
N GLY A 119 -2.53 -5.87 -5.22
CA GLY A 119 -3.84 -5.28 -4.89
C GLY A 119 -3.90 -3.76 -5.08
N VAL A 120 -5.05 -3.27 -5.54
CA VAL A 120 -5.27 -1.86 -5.87
C VAL A 120 -6.56 -1.35 -5.25
N ALA A 121 -6.46 -0.39 -4.33
CA ALA A 121 -7.58 0.28 -3.69
C ALA A 121 -7.43 1.81 -3.76
N PHE A 122 -8.53 2.54 -3.82
CA PHE A 122 -8.50 4.00 -3.84
C PHE A 122 -9.62 4.62 -3.00
N LEU A 123 -9.35 5.82 -2.49
CA LEU A 123 -10.31 6.69 -1.84
C LEU A 123 -10.71 7.80 -2.81
N ARG A 124 -12.02 7.97 -3.00
CA ARG A 124 -12.59 9.10 -3.73
C ARG A 124 -13.90 9.51 -3.08
N ASP A 125 -14.11 10.81 -2.91
CA ASP A 125 -15.35 11.37 -2.36
C ASP A 125 -15.74 10.74 -1.00
N GLY A 126 -14.73 10.39 -0.19
CA GLY A 126 -14.92 9.75 1.12
C GLY A 126 -15.24 8.25 1.08
N VAL A 127 -15.22 7.60 -0.08
CA VAL A 127 -15.53 6.18 -0.26
C VAL A 127 -14.30 5.40 -0.72
N TRP A 128 -13.94 4.37 0.05
CA TRP A 128 -12.93 3.40 -0.37
C TRP A 128 -13.52 2.41 -1.36
N SER A 129 -12.78 2.13 -2.43
CA SER A 129 -13.15 1.15 -3.45
C SER A 129 -11.92 0.34 -3.87
N LEU A 130 -12.13 -0.93 -4.16
CA LEU A 130 -11.17 -1.72 -4.92
C LEU A 130 -11.27 -1.34 -6.39
N SER A 131 -10.15 -1.33 -7.10
CA SER A 131 -10.15 -1.05 -8.53
C SER A 131 -11.01 -2.07 -9.29
N PRO A 132 -11.96 -1.64 -10.15
CA PRO A 132 -12.75 -2.56 -10.97
C PRO A 132 -11.89 -3.50 -11.82
N GLY A 133 -10.78 -3.02 -12.36
CA GLY A 133 -9.85 -3.84 -13.13
C GLY A 133 -9.19 -4.93 -12.30
N PHE A 134 -8.78 -4.60 -11.07
CA PHE A 134 -8.25 -5.57 -10.11
C PHE A 134 -9.30 -6.61 -9.72
N LEU A 135 -10.54 -6.18 -9.43
CA LEU A 135 -11.65 -7.10 -9.13
C LEU A 135 -11.96 -8.04 -10.30
N ALA A 136 -11.94 -7.54 -11.53
CA ALA A 136 -12.15 -8.35 -12.73
C ALA A 136 -11.06 -9.42 -12.88
N LEU A 137 -9.80 -9.06 -12.63
CA LEU A 137 -8.68 -10.01 -12.69
C LEU A 137 -8.78 -11.09 -11.60
N CYS A 138 -9.16 -10.71 -10.37
CA CYS A 138 -9.42 -11.67 -9.30
C CYS A 138 -10.54 -12.64 -9.72
N ALA A 139 -11.64 -12.13 -10.27
CA ALA A 139 -12.75 -12.95 -10.72
C ALA A 139 -12.37 -13.91 -11.87
N GLU A 140 -11.55 -13.45 -12.82
CA GLU A 140 -11.01 -14.29 -13.90
C GLU A 140 -10.15 -15.46 -13.37
N ARG A 141 -9.40 -15.22 -12.29
CA ARG A 141 -8.52 -16.21 -11.66
C ARG A 141 -9.20 -17.00 -10.53
N GLY A 142 -10.44 -16.69 -10.17
CA GLY A 142 -11.17 -17.36 -9.09
C GLY A 142 -10.64 -17.02 -7.68
N LEU A 143 -10.07 -15.82 -7.52
CA LEU A 143 -9.40 -15.37 -6.30
C LEU A 143 -10.30 -14.47 -5.43
N ASP A 144 -10.10 -14.54 -4.12
CA ASP A 144 -10.61 -13.57 -3.15
C ASP A 144 -9.73 -12.31 -3.17
N PRO A 145 -10.29 -11.14 -3.54
CA PRO A 145 -9.52 -9.91 -3.67
C PRO A 145 -8.89 -9.43 -2.36
N LEU A 146 -9.39 -9.81 -1.19
CA LEU A 146 -8.83 -9.33 0.09
C LEU A 146 -7.78 -10.27 0.64
N VAL A 147 -7.91 -11.58 0.37
CA VAL A 147 -7.01 -12.62 0.89
C VAL A 147 -5.88 -12.89 -0.09
N ASP A 148 -6.22 -13.29 -1.31
CA ASP A 148 -5.25 -13.84 -2.27
C ASP A 148 -4.37 -12.76 -2.90
N SER A 149 -4.77 -11.49 -2.78
CA SER A 149 -4.03 -10.32 -3.27
C SER A 149 -2.99 -9.80 -2.27
N GLY A 150 -3.00 -10.30 -1.03
CA GLY A 150 -2.20 -9.73 0.06
C GLY A 150 -2.76 -8.45 0.69
N LEU A 151 -3.94 -7.93 0.28
CA LEU A 151 -4.50 -6.71 0.86
C LEU A 151 -4.71 -6.82 2.39
N ASN A 152 -5.27 -7.92 2.87
CA ASN A 152 -5.43 -8.15 4.31
C ASN A 152 -4.07 -8.27 5.02
N PHE A 153 -3.11 -8.94 4.40
CA PHE A 153 -1.78 -9.16 4.97
C PHE A 153 -1.01 -7.84 5.06
N CYS A 154 -0.81 -7.16 3.93
CA CYS A 154 0.00 -5.95 3.86
C CYS A 154 -0.60 -4.78 4.65
N LEU A 155 -1.94 -4.67 4.68
CA LEU A 155 -2.61 -3.63 5.48
C LEU A 155 -2.76 -3.97 6.97
N SER A 156 -2.45 -5.20 7.38
CA SER A 156 -2.55 -5.61 8.80
C SER A 156 -1.58 -4.84 9.70
N GLU A 157 -0.44 -4.39 9.16
CA GLU A 157 0.56 -3.63 9.90
C GLU A 157 0.07 -2.26 10.36
N TYR A 158 -0.93 -1.71 9.67
CA TYR A 158 -1.56 -0.44 10.02
C TYR A 158 -2.55 -0.58 11.18
N LEU A 159 -2.89 -1.79 11.63
CA LEU A 159 -3.80 -2.04 12.74
C LEU A 159 -5.13 -1.27 12.60
N LEU A 160 -5.70 -1.24 11.40
CA LEU A 160 -6.92 -0.48 11.09
C LEU A 160 -8.08 -0.94 11.99
N GLY A 161 -8.86 0.03 12.51
CA GLY A 161 -9.91 -0.24 13.49
C GLY A 161 -9.42 -0.67 14.88
N ARG A 162 -8.10 -0.64 15.12
CA ARG A 162 -7.47 -0.98 16.40
C ARG A 162 -6.57 0.18 16.86
N GLU A 163 -6.15 0.09 18.12
CA GLU A 163 -5.20 1.03 18.70
C GLU A 163 -3.85 0.94 17.97
N PHE A 164 -3.32 2.10 17.57
CA PHE A 164 -1.99 2.24 16.98
C PHE A 164 -1.16 3.18 17.86
N SER A 165 -0.44 2.56 18.80
CA SER A 165 0.37 3.23 19.82
C SER A 165 1.74 2.56 19.95
N VAL A 166 2.68 3.29 20.57
CA VAL A 166 4.03 2.78 20.87
C VAL A 166 3.95 1.47 21.65
N GLN A 167 3.06 1.39 22.64
CA GLN A 167 2.87 0.22 23.50
C GLN A 167 2.41 -0.99 22.69
N VAL A 168 1.43 -0.80 21.81
CA VAL A 168 0.90 -1.89 20.98
C VAL A 168 1.97 -2.40 20.01
N LEU A 169 2.69 -1.52 19.30
CA LEU A 169 3.72 -1.96 18.36
C LEU A 169 4.95 -2.57 19.05
N SER A 170 5.35 -2.05 20.22
CA SER A 170 6.44 -2.64 21.01
C SER A 170 6.11 -4.06 21.50
N GLY A 171 4.82 -4.37 21.68
CA GLY A 171 4.35 -5.70 22.06
C GLY A 171 4.24 -6.71 20.91
N ARG A 172 4.52 -6.31 19.66
CA ARG A 172 4.39 -7.17 18.47
C ARG A 172 5.70 -7.80 18.00
N ASP A 173 6.71 -7.86 18.87
CA ASP A 173 8.07 -8.32 18.53
C ASP A 173 8.70 -7.45 17.41
N PRO A 174 9.04 -6.18 17.73
CA PRO A 174 9.55 -5.25 16.74
C PRO A 174 10.94 -5.64 16.20
N GLU A 175 11.70 -6.47 16.93
CA GLU A 175 13.00 -6.95 16.48
C GLU A 175 12.82 -7.94 15.32
N ALA A 176 11.92 -8.91 15.46
CA ALA A 176 11.61 -9.85 14.40
C ALA A 176 10.95 -9.18 13.17
N ARG A 177 10.14 -8.14 13.39
CA ARG A 177 9.37 -7.48 12.32
C ARG A 177 10.14 -6.41 11.56
N TRP A 178 10.91 -5.60 12.26
CA TRP A 178 11.53 -4.38 11.70
C TRP A 178 13.01 -4.25 12.09
N GLY A 179 13.57 -5.19 12.87
CA GLY A 179 14.95 -5.10 13.33
C GLY A 179 15.20 -3.93 14.28
N VAL A 180 14.18 -3.53 15.06
CA VAL A 180 14.27 -2.45 16.05
C VAL A 180 13.76 -2.89 17.42
N ASP A 181 14.26 -2.27 18.48
CA ASP A 181 13.75 -2.47 19.83
C ASP A 181 12.58 -1.52 20.14
N ALA A 182 12.05 -1.60 21.37
CA ALA A 182 10.96 -0.72 21.83
C ALA A 182 11.34 0.77 21.83
N ALA A 183 12.62 1.11 22.03
CA ALA A 183 13.09 2.49 21.95
C ALA A 183 13.09 3.00 20.51
N GLY A 184 13.44 2.14 19.55
CA GLY A 184 13.30 2.36 18.11
C GLY A 184 11.85 2.61 17.70
N VAL A 185 10.89 1.84 18.24
CA VAL A 185 9.46 2.11 18.02
C VAL A 185 9.07 3.49 18.52
N ALA A 186 9.46 3.87 19.73
CA ALA A 186 9.18 5.21 20.25
C ALA A 186 9.85 6.33 19.41
N ALA A 187 11.03 6.06 18.83
CA ALA A 187 11.71 6.99 17.94
C ALA A 187 10.97 7.18 16.62
N ALA A 188 10.46 6.10 16.02
CA ALA A 188 9.66 6.16 14.80
C ALA A 188 8.40 7.02 14.96
N PHE A 189 7.70 6.90 16.09
CA PHE A 189 6.56 7.79 16.41
C PHE A 189 6.99 9.26 16.44
N ARG A 190 8.09 9.59 17.14
CA ARG A 190 8.59 10.96 17.20
C ARG A 190 9.00 11.50 15.83
N ALA A 191 9.66 10.69 15.01
CA ALA A 191 10.09 11.07 13.66
C ALA A 191 8.89 11.33 12.73
N ALA A 192 7.85 10.51 12.85
CA ALA A 192 6.59 10.66 12.12
C ALA A 192 5.71 11.84 12.62
N GLY A 193 6.10 12.52 13.70
CA GLY A 193 5.31 13.57 14.35
C GLY A 193 4.05 13.03 15.06
N ALA A 194 4.13 11.80 15.57
CA ALA A 194 3.02 10.97 16.04
C ALA A 194 3.06 10.62 17.53
#